data_AF-W6L8U0-F1
#
_entry.id   AF-W6L8U0-F1
#
_cell.length_a   1.000
_cell.length_b   1.000
_cell.length_c   1.000
_cell.angle_alpha   90.00
_cell.angle_beta   90.00
_cell.angle_gamma   90.00
#
_symmetry.space_group_name_H-M   'P 1'
#
loop_
_entity.id
_entity.type
_entity.pdbx_description
1 polymer ?
#
loop_
_entity_poly.entity_id
_entity_poly.type
_entity_poly.pdbx_seq_one_letter_code
_entity_poly.pdbx_strand_id
1 'polypeptide(L)'
;MHINISRACESESSLDRKACCFYQPEHLLSFFLTSAEAPKLNEGERESEKAKKEEKELRERIQTEISAYFDTAVVASHILNTVDAVLVALSTNAMEIIQPLHVLVMELMEQLEATIQNDNKGDNGTKDPNESAENRDEPLSTWPLYCVLQFLIEQGGFLTSAFPQIHHAYDLLSQTNPSIRHHRRFLERTIREFRVQEEDPRLGEGFDGTYPQKGFFMDIQRRLNEFTTSTLEKMEMAGGDKGDWKSRVKRGRLGVQAVPARLPWTMQRTKFTH
;
A
#
# COMPACT_ATOMS: atom_id res chain seq x y z
N MET A 1 -16.81 -1.94 22.34
CA MET A 1 -17.89 -0.97 22.03
C MET A 1 -18.44 -1.36 20.67
N HIS A 2 -19.49 -2.18 20.64
CA HIS A 2 -20.08 -2.69 19.39
C HIS A 2 -20.96 -1.60 18.79
N ILE A 3 -20.53 -1.02 17.67
CA ILE A 3 -21.38 -0.12 16.89
C ILE A 3 -22.26 -1.02 16.02
N ASN A 4 -23.52 -1.18 16.42
CA ASN A 4 -24.57 -1.74 15.58
C ASN A 4 -24.80 -0.79 14.40
N ILE A 5 -24.25 -1.12 13.23
CA ILE A 5 -24.55 -0.41 11.97
C ILE A 5 -25.69 -1.16 11.28
N SER A 6 -26.90 -0.87 11.72
CA SER A 6 -28.13 -1.22 11.00
C SER A 6 -29.14 -0.10 11.23
N ARG A 7 -28.97 1.01 10.52
CA ARG A 7 -30.04 1.98 10.29
C ARG A 7 -30.01 2.39 8.83
N ALA A 8 -30.62 1.56 7.99
CA ALA A 8 -31.32 2.07 6.84
C ALA A 8 -32.44 2.96 7.39
N CYS A 9 -32.36 4.27 7.15
CA CYS A 9 -33.39 5.20 7.54
C CYS A 9 -34.58 5.00 6.57
N GLU A 10 -35.51 4.13 6.95
CA GLU A 10 -36.79 3.94 6.24
C GLU A 10 -37.75 5.07 6.61
N SER A 11 -37.49 6.29 6.14
CA SER A 11 -38.51 7.33 6.12
C SER A 11 -38.13 8.42 5.12
N GLU A 12 -38.41 8.17 3.84
CA GLU A 12 -39.02 9.15 2.95
C GLU A 12 -39.38 8.48 1.62
N SER A 13 -40.68 8.51 1.34
CA SER A 13 -41.40 7.86 0.26
C SER A 13 -41.22 8.57 -1.09
N SER A 14 -41.25 7.78 -2.18
CA SER A 14 -41.44 8.15 -3.59
C SER A 14 -40.22 8.38 -4.49
N LEU A 15 -39.17 7.55 -4.35
CA LEU A 15 -38.26 7.27 -5.47
C LEU A 15 -38.29 5.77 -5.78
N ASP A 16 -38.74 5.45 -6.98
CA ASP A 16 -38.91 4.12 -7.56
C ASP A 16 -37.59 3.37 -7.83
N ARG A 17 -36.52 3.74 -7.13
CA ARG A 17 -35.21 3.09 -7.08
C ARG A 17 -34.64 3.40 -5.71
N LYS A 18 -34.52 2.41 -4.83
CA LYS A 18 -33.96 2.57 -3.48
C LYS A 18 -32.51 3.02 -3.61
N ALA A 19 -32.25 4.32 -3.47
CA ALA A 19 -30.89 4.81 -3.33
C ALA A 19 -30.33 4.30 -2.00
N CYS A 20 -29.23 3.57 -2.04
CA CYS A 20 -28.54 3.09 -0.85
C CYS A 20 -27.22 3.86 -0.70
N CYS A 21 -26.98 4.39 0.51
CA CYS A 21 -25.72 5.03 0.86
C CYS A 21 -24.83 4.01 1.59
N PHE A 22 -23.61 3.82 1.09
CA PHE A 22 -22.61 2.95 1.69
C PHE A 22 -21.41 3.78 2.13
N TYR A 23 -20.93 3.53 3.35
CA TYR A 23 -19.77 4.25 3.91
C TYR A 23 -18.47 3.45 3.78
N GLN A 24 -18.55 2.13 3.60
CA GLN A 24 -17.41 1.25 3.38
C GLN A 24 -17.52 0.64 1.98
N PRO A 25 -16.45 0.68 1.17
CA PRO A 25 -16.47 0.17 -0.20
C PRO A 25 -16.71 -1.34 -0.26
N GLU A 26 -16.30 -2.07 0.77
CA GLU A 26 -16.50 -3.52 0.90
C GLU A 26 -17.99 -3.91 0.89
N HIS A 27 -18.86 -3.01 1.36
CA HIS A 27 -20.32 -3.25 1.38
C HIS A 27 -20.98 -3.10 0.01
N LEU A 28 -20.30 -2.49 -0.98
CA LEU A 28 -20.83 -2.38 -2.34
C LEU A 28 -21.05 -3.76 -2.97
N LEU A 29 -20.17 -4.73 -2.71
CA LEU A 29 -20.33 -6.09 -3.23
C LEU A 29 -21.55 -6.78 -2.64
N SER A 30 -21.83 -6.59 -1.35
CA SER A 30 -23.04 -7.14 -0.72
C SER A 30 -24.32 -6.61 -1.39
N PHE A 31 -24.33 -5.33 -1.77
CA PHE A 31 -25.43 -4.71 -2.51
C PHE A 31 -25.50 -5.19 -3.96
N PHE A 32 -24.38 -5.31 -4.66
CA PHE A 32 -24.38 -5.83 -6.04
C PHE A 32 -24.96 -7.25 -6.13
N LEU A 33 -24.67 -8.09 -5.13
CA LEU A 33 -25.16 -9.46 -5.07
C LEU A 33 -26.65 -9.55 -4.70
N THR A 34 -27.15 -8.61 -3.89
CA THR A 34 -28.57 -8.58 -3.44
C THR A 34 -29.48 -7.74 -4.34
N SER A 35 -29.03 -6.61 -4.86
CA SER A 35 -29.84 -5.67 -5.64
C SER A 35 -30.09 -6.12 -7.08
N ALA A 36 -29.28 -7.02 -7.61
CA ALA A 36 -29.44 -7.49 -8.96
C ALA A 36 -30.54 -8.59 -9.06
N GLU A 37 -31.21 -8.94 -7.96
CA GLU A 37 -32.53 -9.57 -8.03
C GLU A 37 -33.60 -8.52 -8.40
N ALA A 38 -33.73 -8.18 -9.68
CA ALA A 38 -34.81 -7.31 -10.15
C ALA A 38 -35.38 -7.81 -11.49
N PRO A 39 -36.59 -7.36 -11.87
CA PRO A 39 -37.81 -8.13 -11.89
C PRO A 39 -38.02 -8.85 -13.23
N LYS A 40 -38.89 -9.87 -13.23
CA LYS A 40 -39.49 -10.44 -14.44
C LYS A 40 -40.34 -9.36 -15.13
N LEU A 41 -39.74 -8.52 -15.97
CA LEU A 41 -40.46 -7.66 -16.89
C LEU A 41 -40.27 -8.18 -18.31
N ASN A 42 -41.41 -8.60 -18.86
CA ASN A 42 -41.59 -9.00 -20.25
C ASN A 42 -41.22 -7.81 -21.14
N GLU A 43 -40.13 -7.90 -21.91
CA GLU A 43 -39.96 -7.22 -23.20
C GLU A 43 -38.57 -7.56 -23.81
N GLY A 44 -38.54 -8.02 -25.07
CA GLY A 44 -37.33 -8.13 -25.91
C GLY A 44 -36.51 -9.42 -25.83
N GLU A 45 -37.07 -10.56 -26.24
CA GLU A 45 -36.59 -11.94 -26.01
C GLU A 45 -35.24 -12.37 -26.63
N ARG A 46 -34.46 -11.54 -27.35
CA ARG A 46 -33.16 -12.01 -27.94
C ARG A 46 -31.91 -11.26 -27.52
N GLU A 47 -32.00 -9.96 -27.28
CA GLU A 47 -30.88 -9.19 -26.71
C GLU A 47 -30.89 -9.27 -25.17
N SER A 48 -32.08 -9.42 -24.57
CA SER A 48 -32.25 -9.67 -23.14
C SER A 48 -31.63 -11.00 -22.68
N GLU A 49 -31.69 -12.05 -23.50
CA GLU A 49 -31.15 -13.37 -23.12
C GLU A 49 -29.62 -13.41 -23.11
N LYS A 50 -28.95 -12.71 -24.04
CA LYS A 50 -27.49 -12.60 -24.06
C LYS A 50 -26.98 -11.80 -22.86
N ALA A 51 -27.58 -10.64 -22.60
CA ALA A 51 -27.24 -9.82 -21.44
C ALA A 51 -27.49 -10.54 -20.11
N LYS A 52 -28.60 -11.29 -19.98
CA LYS A 52 -28.89 -12.11 -18.79
C LYS A 52 -27.90 -13.26 -18.62
N LYS A 53 -27.43 -13.85 -19.72
CA LYS A 53 -26.43 -14.93 -19.68
C LYS A 53 -25.06 -14.40 -19.26
N GLU A 54 -24.64 -13.27 -19.81
CA GLU A 54 -23.39 -12.58 -19.44
C GLU A 54 -23.42 -12.11 -17.98
N GLU A 55 -24.56 -11.56 -17.51
CA GLU A 55 -24.73 -11.16 -16.11
C GLU A 55 -24.65 -12.35 -15.15
N LYS A 56 -25.27 -13.48 -15.52
CA LYS A 56 -25.21 -14.70 -14.72
C LYS A 56 -23.79 -15.28 -14.65
N GLU A 57 -23.08 -15.29 -15.77
CA GLU A 57 -21.69 -15.74 -15.83
C GLU A 57 -20.77 -14.84 -15.00
N LEU A 58 -20.95 -13.52 -15.07
CA LEU A 58 -20.22 -12.57 -14.25
C LEU A 58 -20.47 -12.77 -12.75
N ARG A 59 -21.70 -13.10 -12.36
CA ARG A 59 -22.03 -13.42 -10.95
C ARG A 59 -21.35 -14.69 -10.46
N GLU A 60 -21.38 -15.75 -11.26
CA GLU A 60 -20.74 -17.01 -10.88
C GLU A 60 -19.22 -16.80 -10.71
N ARG A 61 -18.59 -16.02 -11.60
CA ARG A 61 -17.18 -15.61 -11.47
C ARG A 61 -16.92 -14.79 -10.21
N ILE A 62 -17.69 -13.72 -9.98
CA ILE A 62 -17.58 -12.90 -8.78
C ILE A 62 -17.77 -13.78 -7.54
N GLN A 63 -18.74 -14.68 -7.52
CA GLN A 63 -19.01 -15.54 -6.37
C GLN A 63 -17.85 -16.48 -6.04
N THR A 64 -17.11 -16.95 -7.04
CA THR A 64 -15.88 -17.72 -6.81
C THR A 64 -14.72 -16.87 -6.29
N GLU A 65 -14.63 -15.60 -6.70
CA GLU A 65 -13.54 -14.69 -6.34
C GLU A 65 -13.79 -13.88 -5.05
N ILE A 66 -15.03 -13.80 -4.58
CA ILE A 66 -15.42 -13.03 -3.39
C ILE A 66 -14.60 -13.41 -2.15
N SER A 67 -14.33 -14.70 -1.95
CA SER A 67 -13.57 -15.16 -0.78
C SER A 67 -12.17 -14.56 -0.76
N ALA A 68 -11.46 -14.69 -1.89
CA ALA A 68 -10.14 -14.08 -2.09
C ALA A 68 -10.19 -12.55 -1.97
N TYR A 69 -11.23 -11.90 -2.48
CA TYR A 69 -11.41 -10.45 -2.33
C TYR A 69 -11.54 -10.01 -0.86
N PHE A 70 -12.34 -10.71 -0.06
CA PHE A 70 -12.50 -10.37 1.36
C PHE A 70 -11.23 -10.66 2.15
N ASP A 71 -10.53 -11.75 1.85
CA ASP A 71 -9.25 -12.06 2.47
C ASP A 71 -8.22 -10.95 2.18
N THR A 72 -8.14 -10.48 0.93
CA THR A 72 -7.23 -9.36 0.59
C THR A 72 -7.70 -8.03 1.14
N ALA A 73 -9.01 -7.78 1.23
CA ALA A 73 -9.56 -6.58 1.86
C ALA A 73 -9.26 -6.53 3.37
N VAL A 74 -9.32 -7.65 4.07
CA VAL A 74 -8.92 -7.76 5.49
C VAL A 74 -7.44 -7.46 5.66
N VAL A 75 -6.58 -8.01 4.79
CA VAL A 75 -5.14 -7.72 4.81
C VAL A 75 -4.87 -6.24 4.53
N ALA A 76 -5.51 -5.67 3.51
CA ALA A 76 -5.42 -4.25 3.18
C ALA A 76 -5.83 -3.35 4.36
N SER A 77 -6.95 -3.66 5.00
CA SER A 77 -7.43 -2.97 6.20
C SER A 77 -6.46 -3.12 7.38
N HIS A 78 -5.86 -4.29 7.57
CA HIS A 78 -4.88 -4.50 8.64
C HIS A 78 -3.61 -3.66 8.43
N ILE A 79 -3.12 -3.57 7.20
CA ILE A 79 -1.99 -2.71 6.83
C ILE A 79 -2.34 -1.24 7.10
N LEU A 80 -3.50 -0.77 6.64
CA LEU A 80 -3.94 0.63 6.85
C LEU A 80 -4.11 0.98 8.33
N ASN A 81 -4.68 0.08 9.14
CA ASN A 81 -4.83 0.30 10.57
C ASN A 81 -3.47 0.37 11.29
N THR A 82 -2.51 -0.44 10.85
CA THR A 82 -1.14 -0.40 11.38
C THR A 82 -0.45 0.91 11.00
N VAL A 83 -0.65 1.37 9.77
CA VAL A 83 -0.16 2.67 9.31
C VAL A 83 -0.80 3.81 10.07
N ASP A 84 -2.11 3.78 10.33
CA ASP A 84 -2.78 4.79 11.16
C ASP A 84 -2.18 4.82 12.58
N ALA A 85 -1.94 3.67 13.19
CA ALA A 85 -1.25 3.59 14.48
C ALA A 85 0.17 4.22 14.43
N VAL A 86 0.90 4.02 13.32
CA VAL A 86 2.19 4.67 13.09
C VAL A 86 2.05 6.19 12.96
N LEU A 87 1.06 6.69 12.22
CA LEU A 87 0.83 8.12 12.04
C LEU A 87 0.42 8.79 13.37
N VAL A 88 -0.36 8.10 14.20
CA VAL A 88 -0.70 8.53 15.56
C VAL A 88 0.57 8.57 16.43
N ALA A 89 1.40 7.52 16.39
CA ALA A 89 2.67 7.49 17.13
C ALA A 89 3.64 8.60 16.66
N LEU A 90 3.68 8.89 15.36
CA LEU A 90 4.42 10.00 14.78
C LEU A 90 3.94 11.36 15.28
N SER A 91 2.62 11.55 15.38
CA SER A 91 2.04 12.81 15.87
C SER A 91 2.41 13.09 17.33
N THR A 92 2.62 12.04 18.13
CA THR A 92 3.03 12.13 19.54
C THR A 92 4.56 12.10 19.73
N ASN A 93 5.35 11.96 18.65
CA ASN A 93 6.80 11.83 18.67
C ASN A 93 7.31 10.69 19.59
N ALA A 94 6.53 9.63 19.78
CA ALA A 94 6.88 8.52 20.66
C ALA A 94 7.77 7.48 19.95
N MET A 95 9.09 7.73 19.87
CA MET A 95 10.03 6.88 19.11
C MET A 95 10.09 5.42 19.57
N GLU A 96 9.90 5.16 20.86
CA GLU A 96 9.84 3.80 21.43
C GLU A 96 8.65 2.98 20.91
N ILE A 97 7.58 3.66 20.47
CA ILE A 97 6.38 3.04 19.88
C ILE A 97 6.49 3.01 18.36
N ILE A 98 7.07 4.04 17.74
CA ILE A 98 7.27 4.12 16.29
C ILE A 98 8.15 2.96 15.80
N GLN A 99 9.21 2.61 16.53
CA GLN A 99 10.11 1.52 16.14
C GLN A 99 9.40 0.16 15.98
N PRO A 100 8.71 -0.38 17.01
CA PRO A 100 8.02 -1.66 16.88
C PRO A 100 6.86 -1.61 15.88
N LEU A 101 6.14 -0.48 15.76
CA LEU A 101 5.08 -0.35 14.76
C LEU A 101 5.64 -0.32 13.33
N HIS A 102 6.77 0.35 13.10
CA HIS A 102 7.44 0.30 11.79
C HIS A 102 7.91 -1.13 11.47
N VAL A 103 8.46 -1.87 12.44
CA VAL A 103 8.83 -3.28 12.25
C VAL A 103 7.60 -4.11 11.85
N LEU A 104 6.48 -3.93 12.56
CA LEU A 104 5.23 -4.62 12.23
C LEU A 104 4.75 -4.31 10.80
N VAL A 105 4.82 -3.05 10.37
CA VAL A 105 4.50 -2.70 8.96
C VAL A 105 5.42 -3.45 8.01
N MET A 106 6.72 -3.49 8.26
CA MET A 106 7.68 -4.20 7.39
C MET A 106 7.42 -5.70 7.36
N GLU A 107 7.06 -6.32 8.49
CA GLU A 107 6.69 -7.73 8.57
C GLU A 107 5.42 -8.03 7.76
N LEU A 108 4.41 -7.15 7.81
CA LEU A 108 3.20 -7.30 6.99
C LEU A 108 3.50 -7.17 5.50
N MET A 109 4.40 -6.26 5.12
CA MET A 109 4.85 -6.11 3.74
C MET A 109 5.67 -7.33 3.28
N GLU A 110 6.46 -7.94 4.15
CA GLU A 110 7.18 -9.19 3.87
C GLU A 110 6.23 -10.38 3.69
N GLN A 111 5.19 -10.48 4.53
CA GLN A 111 4.14 -11.47 4.35
C GLN A 111 3.41 -11.28 3.02
N LEU A 112 3.11 -10.04 2.63
CA LEU A 112 2.50 -9.72 1.35
C LEU A 112 3.42 -10.07 0.15
N GLU A 113 4.72 -9.80 0.26
CA GLU A 113 5.72 -10.21 -0.74
C GLU A 113 5.73 -11.74 -0.90
N ALA A 114 5.68 -12.49 0.21
CA ALA A 114 5.66 -13.94 0.19
C ALA A 114 4.37 -14.50 -0.44
N THR A 115 3.21 -13.88 -0.20
CA THR A 115 1.95 -14.30 -0.84
C THR A 115 2.00 -14.08 -2.36
N ILE A 116 2.48 -12.92 -2.82
CA ILE A 116 2.62 -12.63 -4.25
C ILE A 116 3.62 -13.59 -4.92
N GLN A 117 4.71 -13.91 -4.23
CA GLN A 117 5.71 -14.86 -4.73
C GLN A 117 5.15 -16.28 -4.87
N ASN A 118 4.30 -16.72 -3.94
CA ASN A 118 3.68 -18.04 -3.99
C ASN A 118 2.65 -18.14 -5.13
N ASP A 119 1.88 -17.08 -5.37
CA ASP A 119 0.92 -17.00 -6.48
C ASP A 119 1.63 -17.04 -7.84
N ASN A 120 2.77 -16.35 -7.98
CA ASN A 120 3.57 -16.37 -9.20
C ASN A 120 4.30 -17.71 -9.44
N LYS A 121 4.56 -18.50 -8.39
CA LYS A 121 5.28 -19.78 -8.48
C LYS A 121 4.37 -20.97 -8.78
N GLY A 122 3.06 -20.82 -8.55
CA GLY A 122 2.02 -21.81 -8.83
C GLY A 122 1.70 -22.02 -10.31
N ASP A 123 2.12 -21.11 -11.20
CA ASP A 123 1.87 -21.16 -12.66
C ASP A 123 3.07 -21.71 -13.46
N ASN A 124 3.93 -22.53 -12.83
CA ASN A 124 5.04 -23.23 -13.49
C ASN A 124 4.57 -24.49 -14.23
N GLY A 125 3.62 -24.29 -15.14
CA GLY A 125 3.12 -25.30 -16.05
C GLY A 125 2.65 -24.66 -17.34
N THR A 126 3.60 -24.31 -18.22
CA THR A 126 3.37 -23.94 -19.64
C THR A 126 2.56 -22.66 -19.85
N LYS A 127 3.18 -21.48 -19.74
CA LYS A 127 2.83 -20.33 -20.60
C LYS A 127 4.06 -19.58 -21.04
N ASP A 128 4.20 -19.44 -22.36
CA ASP A 128 5.24 -18.66 -23.03
C ASP A 128 5.27 -17.22 -22.51
N PRO A 129 6.44 -16.59 -22.37
CA PRO A 129 6.57 -15.18 -21.97
C PRO A 129 6.02 -14.18 -23.00
N ASN A 130 5.39 -14.66 -24.08
CA ASN A 130 4.85 -13.87 -25.18
C ASN A 130 3.32 -14.01 -25.39
N GLU A 131 2.61 -14.79 -24.56
CA GLU A 131 1.15 -14.77 -24.54
C GLU A 131 0.67 -13.57 -23.72
N SER A 132 0.60 -12.43 -24.43
CA SER A 132 -0.31 -11.30 -24.21
C SER A 132 -0.93 -11.19 -22.81
N ALA A 133 -0.28 -10.39 -21.96
CA ALA A 133 -0.82 -9.79 -20.74
C ALA A 133 -2.12 -8.97 -20.94
N GLU A 134 -2.72 -8.98 -22.13
CA GLU A 134 -3.94 -8.24 -22.48
C GLU A 134 -5.24 -9.00 -22.17
N ASN A 135 -5.21 -10.30 -21.83
CA ASN A 135 -6.42 -11.12 -21.63
C ASN A 135 -6.43 -12.00 -20.36
N ARG A 136 -5.56 -11.76 -19.38
CA ARG A 136 -5.81 -12.31 -18.04
C ARG A 136 -6.82 -11.40 -17.37
N ASP A 137 -8.06 -11.86 -17.23
CA ASP A 137 -9.05 -11.22 -16.36
C ASP A 137 -8.38 -11.06 -14.98
N GLU A 138 -8.09 -9.82 -14.60
CA GLU A 138 -7.40 -9.53 -13.36
C GLU A 138 -8.33 -9.88 -12.19
N PRO A 139 -7.88 -10.71 -11.23
CA PRO A 139 -8.77 -11.17 -10.17
C PRO A 139 -9.21 -9.99 -9.32
N LEU A 140 -10.48 -9.97 -8.89
CA LEU A 140 -11.04 -8.84 -8.15
C LEU A 140 -10.23 -8.50 -6.88
N SER A 141 -9.56 -9.50 -6.30
CA SER A 141 -8.76 -9.42 -5.09
C SER A 141 -7.50 -8.55 -5.19
N THR A 142 -7.04 -8.17 -6.40
CA THR A 142 -5.85 -7.30 -6.58
C THR A 142 -6.13 -5.85 -6.20
N TRP A 143 -7.37 -5.37 -6.39
CA TRP A 143 -7.71 -3.95 -6.26
C TRP A 143 -7.53 -3.39 -4.85
N PRO A 144 -8.01 -4.05 -3.76
CA PRO A 144 -7.78 -3.55 -2.41
C PRO A 144 -6.29 -3.41 -2.08
N LEU A 145 -5.47 -4.38 -2.49
CA LEU A 145 -4.02 -4.36 -2.27
C LEU A 145 -3.35 -3.28 -3.12
N TYR A 146 -3.73 -3.13 -4.39
CA TYR A 146 -3.21 -2.07 -5.25
C TYR A 146 -3.46 -0.69 -4.66
N CYS A 147 -4.67 -0.40 -4.16
CA CYS A 147 -5.01 0.88 -3.54
C CYS A 147 -4.14 1.17 -2.31
N VAL A 148 -3.92 0.17 -1.45
CA VAL A 148 -3.05 0.33 -0.28
C VAL A 148 -1.60 0.55 -0.72
N LEU A 149 -1.08 -0.26 -1.64
CA LEU A 149 0.28 -0.10 -2.16
C LEU A 149 0.49 1.27 -2.80
N GLN A 150 -0.46 1.73 -3.61
CA GLN A 150 -0.42 3.05 -4.23
C GLN A 150 -0.34 4.15 -3.15
N PHE A 151 -1.15 4.06 -2.09
CA PHE A 151 -1.08 5.01 -0.97
C PHE A 151 0.29 4.97 -0.27
N LEU A 152 0.80 3.78 0.08
CA LEU A 152 2.08 3.65 0.78
C LEU A 152 3.26 4.17 -0.06
N ILE A 153 3.26 3.91 -1.35
CA ILE A 153 4.33 4.32 -2.27
C ILE A 153 4.21 5.82 -2.60
N GLU A 154 3.05 6.27 -3.10
CA GLU A 154 2.89 7.63 -3.61
C GLU A 154 2.73 8.69 -2.50
N GLN A 155 2.00 8.35 -1.43
CA GLN A 155 1.76 9.25 -0.30
C GLN A 155 2.67 8.96 0.87
N GLY A 156 2.89 7.68 1.20
CA GLY A 156 3.75 7.29 2.32
C GLY A 156 5.24 7.45 2.06
N GLY A 157 5.69 7.40 0.81
CA GLY A 157 7.11 7.37 0.46
C GLY A 157 7.78 6.05 0.85
N PHE A 158 7.05 4.94 0.77
CA PHE A 158 7.56 3.61 1.08
C PHE A 158 8.67 3.18 0.11
N LEU A 159 9.80 2.71 0.63
CA LEU A 159 10.91 2.23 -0.17
C LEU A 159 10.66 0.79 -0.63
N THR A 160 10.37 0.61 -1.91
CA THR A 160 10.09 -0.70 -2.52
C THR A 160 11.35 -1.51 -2.85
N SER A 161 12.55 -0.97 -2.64
CA SER A 161 13.80 -1.65 -2.99
C SER A 161 14.05 -2.96 -2.23
N ALA A 162 13.45 -3.12 -1.04
CA ALA A 162 13.50 -4.36 -0.27
C ALA A 162 12.45 -5.40 -0.71
N PHE A 163 11.47 -5.01 -1.52
CA PHE A 163 10.31 -5.82 -1.92
C PHE A 163 10.14 -5.83 -3.44
N PRO A 164 11.01 -6.54 -4.17
CA PRO A 164 11.07 -6.48 -5.63
C PRO A 164 9.81 -7.02 -6.32
N GLN A 165 9.10 -8.01 -5.74
CA GLN A 165 7.88 -8.56 -6.33
C GLN A 165 6.71 -7.60 -6.17
N ILE A 166 6.54 -6.98 -5.00
CA ILE A 166 5.57 -5.91 -4.79
C ILE A 166 5.86 -4.75 -5.75
N HIS A 167 7.12 -4.35 -5.91
CA HIS A 167 7.48 -3.30 -6.85
C HIS A 167 7.09 -3.66 -8.29
N HIS A 168 7.44 -4.86 -8.74
CA HIS A 168 7.11 -5.35 -10.07
C HIS A 168 5.60 -5.45 -10.28
N ALA A 169 4.85 -5.99 -9.31
CA ALA A 169 3.40 -6.10 -9.37
C ALA A 169 2.73 -4.72 -9.46
N TYR A 170 3.18 -3.75 -8.65
CA TYR A 170 2.69 -2.38 -8.70
C TYR A 170 2.97 -1.69 -10.04
N ASP A 171 4.20 -1.82 -10.54
CA ASP A 171 4.61 -1.22 -11.83
C ASP A 171 3.85 -1.86 -12.99
N LEU A 172 3.68 -3.19 -12.97
CA LEU A 172 2.90 -3.91 -13.96
C LEU A 172 1.46 -3.39 -13.96
N LEU A 173 0.77 -3.42 -12.82
CA LEU A 173 -0.63 -2.98 -12.72
C LEU A 173 -0.79 -1.51 -13.13
N SER A 174 0.09 -0.62 -12.67
CA SER A 174 -0.01 0.81 -12.99
C SER A 174 0.23 1.13 -14.47
N GLN A 175 1.05 0.35 -15.18
CA GLN A 175 1.40 0.60 -16.57
C GLN A 175 0.49 -0.14 -17.56
N THR A 176 0.19 -1.41 -17.30
CA THR A 176 -0.51 -2.27 -18.25
C THR A 176 -2.02 -2.17 -18.11
N ASN A 177 -2.55 -2.01 -16.89
CA ASN A 177 -4.00 -2.01 -16.68
C ASN A 177 -4.64 -0.70 -17.18
N PRO A 178 -5.51 -0.74 -18.21
CA PRO A 178 -6.20 0.44 -18.73
C PRO A 178 -7.20 1.02 -17.72
N SER A 179 -7.84 0.19 -16.89
CA SER A 179 -8.83 0.60 -15.89
C SER A 179 -8.22 1.53 -14.84
N ILE A 180 -7.02 1.24 -14.34
CA ILE A 180 -6.28 2.11 -13.41
C ILE A 180 -6.03 3.48 -14.06
N ARG A 181 -5.57 3.48 -15.31
CA ARG A 181 -5.28 4.71 -16.07
C ARG A 181 -6.55 5.53 -16.32
N HIS A 182 -7.65 4.88 -16.67
CA HIS A 182 -8.94 5.52 -16.86
C HIS A 182 -9.48 6.10 -15.56
N HIS A 183 -9.37 5.35 -14.45
CA HIS A 183 -9.75 5.82 -13.12
C HIS A 183 -8.95 7.07 -12.71
N ARG A 184 -7.62 7.05 -12.88
CA ARG A 184 -6.77 8.22 -12.59
C ARG A 184 -7.14 9.43 -13.44
N ARG A 185 -7.32 9.25 -14.76
CA ARG A 185 -7.75 10.34 -15.66
C ARG A 185 -9.12 10.90 -15.29
N PHE A 186 -10.03 10.03 -14.85
CA PHE A 186 -11.35 10.43 -14.38
C PHE A 186 -11.22 11.29 -13.12
N LEU A 187 -10.50 10.82 -12.09
CA LEU A 187 -10.26 11.58 -10.86
C LEU A 187 -9.59 12.94 -11.13
N GLU A 188 -8.57 12.97 -11.99
CA GLU A 188 -7.89 14.21 -12.36
C GLU A 188 -8.84 15.21 -13.04
N ARG A 189 -9.74 14.74 -13.91
CA ARG A 189 -10.77 15.59 -14.55
C ARG A 189 -11.78 16.08 -13.52
N THR A 190 -12.29 15.20 -12.67
CA THR A 190 -13.24 15.54 -11.61
C THR A 190 -12.66 16.58 -10.66
N ILE A 191 -11.43 16.40 -10.17
CA ILE A 191 -10.76 17.38 -9.30
C ILE A 191 -10.59 18.73 -10.03
N ARG A 192 -10.21 18.72 -11.31
CA ARG A 192 -10.10 19.97 -12.10
C ARG A 192 -11.45 20.66 -12.27
N GLU A 193 -12.52 19.92 -12.55
CA GLU A 193 -13.88 20.46 -12.69
C GLU A 193 -14.37 21.11 -11.39
N PHE A 194 -14.15 20.46 -10.25
CA PHE A 194 -14.49 21.04 -8.94
C PHE A 194 -13.66 22.29 -8.61
N ARG A 195 -12.36 22.30 -8.94
CA ARG A 195 -11.49 23.49 -8.74
C ARG A 195 -11.88 24.68 -9.61
N VAL A 196 -12.37 24.44 -10.83
CA VAL A 196 -12.80 25.53 -11.73
C VAL A 196 -14.12 26.15 -11.26
N GLN A 197 -14.93 25.44 -10.47
CA GLN A 197 -16.17 25.99 -9.90
C GLN A 197 -15.94 26.80 -8.62
N GLU A 198 -14.84 26.55 -7.90
CA GLU A 198 -14.45 27.29 -6.69
C GLU A 198 -13.45 28.43 -7.02
N GLU A 199 -13.93 29.49 -7.68
CA GLU A 199 -13.21 30.78 -7.75
C GLU A 199 -13.24 31.54 -6.40
N ASP A 200 -12.95 30.87 -5.28
CA ASP A 200 -12.71 31.55 -4.00
C ASP A 200 -11.20 31.77 -3.80
N PRO A 201 -10.70 33.02 -3.94
CA PRO A 201 -9.27 33.34 -3.83
C PRO A 201 -8.67 33.10 -2.43
N ARG A 202 -9.47 32.64 -1.46
CA ARG A 202 -9.00 32.25 -0.11
C ARG A 202 -8.53 30.80 0.00
N LEU A 203 -8.83 29.96 -0.99
CA LEU A 203 -8.32 28.57 -1.11
C LEU A 203 -7.12 28.46 -2.07
N GLY A 204 -6.64 29.61 -2.58
CA GLY A 204 -5.76 29.76 -3.74
C GLY A 204 -4.30 29.29 -3.63
N GLU A 205 -3.87 28.62 -2.56
CA GLU A 205 -2.49 28.12 -2.44
C GLU A 205 -2.34 26.80 -1.66
N GLY A 206 -3.41 26.30 -1.03
CA GLY A 206 -3.33 25.18 -0.06
C GLY A 206 -3.86 23.84 -0.54
N PHE A 207 -4.63 23.78 -1.62
CA PHE A 207 -5.17 22.53 -2.17
C PHE A 207 -4.27 22.00 -3.29
N ASP A 208 -2.95 22.07 -3.15
CA ASP A 208 -2.15 21.03 -3.80
C ASP A 208 -2.59 19.74 -3.12
N GLY A 209 -3.19 18.78 -3.85
CA GLY A 209 -3.91 17.60 -3.31
C GLY A 209 -3.00 16.58 -2.65
N THR A 210 -2.04 17.08 -1.90
CA THR A 210 -0.88 16.43 -1.33
C THR A 210 -1.23 16.06 0.10
N TYR A 211 -1.12 14.78 0.42
CA TYR A 211 -1.41 14.26 1.74
C TYR A 211 -0.60 15.04 2.81
N PRO A 212 -1.20 15.49 3.93
CA PRO A 212 -0.52 16.36 4.90
C PRO A 212 0.77 15.77 5.48
N GLN A 213 0.85 14.44 5.58
CA GLN A 213 2.03 13.71 6.02
C GLN A 213 2.74 12.99 4.87
N LYS A 214 2.78 13.60 3.68
CA LYS A 214 3.43 12.98 2.51
C LYS A 214 4.90 12.66 2.81
N GLY A 215 5.30 11.42 2.52
CA GLY A 215 6.65 10.93 2.77
C GLY A 215 6.92 10.51 4.21
N PHE A 216 5.88 10.23 5.01
CA PHE A 216 6.05 9.87 6.42
C PHE A 216 6.96 8.65 6.66
N PHE A 217 7.06 7.69 5.74
CA PHE A 217 8.02 6.58 5.88
C PHE A 217 9.47 7.04 5.81
N MET A 218 9.79 7.99 4.93
CA MET A 218 11.12 8.58 4.85
C MET A 218 11.45 9.34 6.14
N ASP A 219 10.46 10.01 6.72
CA ASP A 219 10.60 10.70 8.00
C ASP A 219 10.83 9.73 9.15
N ILE A 220 10.08 8.62 9.21
CA ILE A 220 10.29 7.57 10.21
C ILE A 220 11.70 7.01 10.08
N GLN A 221 12.13 6.63 8.88
CA GLN A 221 13.45 6.06 8.65
C GLN A 221 14.56 7.02 9.05
N ARG A 222 14.42 8.30 8.71
CA ARG A 222 15.35 9.35 9.16
C ARG A 222 15.38 9.47 10.67
N ARG A 223 14.23 9.53 11.34
CA ARG A 223 14.14 9.64 12.80
C ARG A 223 14.67 8.40 13.52
N LEU A 224 14.38 7.20 13.02
CA LEU A 224 14.92 5.94 13.54
C LEU A 224 16.43 5.88 13.37
N ASN A 225 16.95 6.32 12.22
CA ASN A 225 18.39 6.43 12.01
C ASN A 225 18.99 7.43 13.00
N GLU A 226 18.40 8.61 13.19
CA GLU A 226 18.88 9.61 14.16
C GLU A 226 18.83 9.14 15.62
N PHE A 227 17.82 8.35 15.98
CA PHE A 227 17.60 7.77 17.30
C PHE A 227 18.57 6.64 17.62
N THR A 228 18.88 5.79 16.63
CA THR A 228 19.78 4.63 16.80
C THR A 228 21.26 4.99 16.61
N THR A 229 21.57 6.03 15.83
CA THR A 229 22.95 6.48 15.61
C THR A 229 23.48 7.27 16.79
N SER A 230 24.50 6.72 17.46
CA SER A 230 25.21 7.43 18.52
C SER A 230 25.92 8.69 18.00
N THR A 231 26.11 9.70 18.85
CA THR A 231 26.85 10.93 18.50
C THR A 231 28.27 10.66 18.02
N LEU A 232 28.92 9.62 18.56
CA LEU A 232 30.24 9.18 18.14
C LEU A 232 30.23 8.69 16.69
N GLU A 233 29.24 7.89 16.32
CA GLU A 233 29.09 7.34 14.97
C GLU A 233 28.79 8.43 13.92
N LYS A 234 28.06 9.49 14.31
CA LYS A 234 27.84 10.66 13.45
C LYS A 234 29.15 11.41 13.14
N MET A 235 30.08 11.47 14.09
CA MET A 235 31.42 12.06 13.89
C MET A 235 32.35 11.18 13.06
N GLU A 236 32.17 9.85 13.06
CA GLU A 236 32.99 8.88 12.32
C GLU A 236 32.74 8.88 10.80
N MET A 237 31.76 9.63 10.30
CA MET A 237 31.47 9.81 8.87
C MET A 237 32.45 10.74 8.14
N ALA A 238 33.28 11.50 8.88
CA ALA A 238 34.33 12.30 8.26
C ALA A 238 35.43 11.38 7.69
N GLY A 239 35.96 11.61 6.48
CA GLY A 239 37.10 10.83 5.96
C GLY A 239 38.43 11.32 6.54
N GLY A 240 39.35 10.42 6.87
CA GLY A 240 40.71 10.79 7.27
C GLY A 240 41.69 10.74 6.10
N ASP A 241 42.85 11.40 6.22
CA ASP A 241 43.92 11.41 5.19
C ASP A 241 44.45 10.01 4.80
N LYS A 242 44.10 8.96 5.57
CA LYS A 242 44.47 7.56 5.32
C LYS A 242 43.31 6.70 4.81
N GLY A 243 42.23 7.32 4.33
CA GLY A 243 41.00 6.65 3.92
C GLY A 243 39.98 6.53 5.06
N ASP A 244 39.01 5.62 4.91
CA ASP A 244 37.97 5.37 5.92
C ASP A 244 38.55 5.08 7.31
N TRP A 245 37.90 5.59 8.37
CA TRP A 245 38.37 5.43 9.73
C TRP A 245 38.47 3.95 10.13
N LYS A 246 39.52 3.62 10.88
CA LYS A 246 39.77 2.24 11.35
C LYS A 246 38.65 1.72 12.27
N SER A 247 37.89 2.60 12.93
CA SER A 247 36.71 2.22 13.72
C SER A 247 35.56 1.79 12.81
N ARG A 248 35.31 2.52 11.71
CA ARG A 248 34.29 2.20 10.69
C ARG A 248 34.49 0.83 10.05
N VAL A 249 35.71 0.54 9.58
CA VAL A 249 36.07 -0.77 8.97
C VAL A 249 35.99 -1.93 9.98
N LYS A 250 36.00 -1.63 11.27
CA LYS A 250 36.04 -2.62 12.35
C LYS A 250 34.80 -2.59 13.25
N ARG A 251 33.64 -2.09 12.79
CA ARG A 251 32.41 -2.04 13.62
C ARG A 251 31.52 -3.27 13.42
N GLY A 252 31.47 -3.82 12.20
CA GLY A 252 30.82 -5.11 11.89
C GLY A 252 31.69 -6.32 12.21
N ARG A 253 32.26 -6.42 13.43
CA ARG A 253 33.14 -7.54 13.79
C ARG A 253 32.32 -8.80 14.05
N LEU A 254 32.38 -9.74 13.11
CA LEU A 254 32.00 -11.14 13.35
C LEU A 254 33.16 -11.89 13.99
N GLY A 255 33.62 -11.41 15.16
CA GLY A 255 34.73 -11.99 15.91
C GLY A 255 36.08 -11.27 15.73
N VAL A 256 37.01 -11.55 16.66
CA VAL A 256 38.32 -10.86 16.75
C VAL A 256 39.33 -11.38 15.71
N GLN A 257 39.18 -12.62 15.26
CA GLN A 257 40.10 -13.28 14.32
C GLN A 257 40.11 -12.64 12.92
N ALA A 258 38.99 -12.03 12.51
CA ALA A 258 38.86 -11.37 11.21
C ALA A 258 39.46 -9.95 11.15
N VAL A 259 39.99 -9.43 12.27
CA VAL A 259 40.49 -8.05 12.35
C VAL A 259 41.99 -7.98 12.06
N PRO A 260 42.44 -7.38 10.94
CA PRO A 260 43.87 -7.24 10.69
C PRO A 260 44.51 -6.27 11.70
N ALA A 261 45.64 -6.70 12.26
CA ALA A 261 46.45 -5.95 13.22
C ALA A 261 47.23 -4.82 12.52
N ARG A 262 46.53 -3.75 12.12
CA ARG A 262 47.09 -2.58 11.40
C ARG A 262 47.47 -1.42 12.33
N LEU A 263 47.73 -1.70 13.61
CA LEU A 263 48.20 -0.71 14.58
C LEU A 263 49.73 -0.74 14.62
N PRO A 264 50.41 0.33 14.18
CA PRO A 264 51.87 0.37 14.23
C PRO A 264 52.34 0.30 15.69
N TRP A 265 53.52 -0.29 15.90
CA TRP A 265 54.09 -0.54 17.23
C TRP A 265 54.21 0.72 18.10
N THR A 266 54.41 1.89 17.49
CA THR A 266 54.48 3.20 18.17
C THR A 266 53.15 3.66 18.78
N MET A 267 52.02 3.11 18.31
CA MET A 267 50.67 3.47 18.77
C MET A 267 50.00 2.35 19.58
N GLN A 268 50.70 1.25 19.86
CA GLN A 268 50.15 0.12 20.62
C GLN A 268 49.99 0.42 22.11
N ARG A 269 50.62 1.48 22.62
CA ARG A 269 50.46 1.94 24.00
C ARG A 269 49.41 3.04 24.07
N THR A 270 48.20 2.71 24.50
CA THR A 270 47.23 3.73 24.93
C THR A 270 47.64 4.24 26.30
N LYS A 271 47.88 5.55 26.42
CA LYS A 271 48.12 6.19 27.71
C LYS A 271 46.80 6.13 28.49
N PHE A 272 46.76 5.35 29.56
CA PHE A 272 45.69 5.44 30.56
C PHE A 272 45.90 6.74 31.34
N THR A 273 45.21 7.79 30.94
CA THR A 273 45.03 8.97 31.79
C THR A 273 43.77 8.73 32.62
N HIS A 274 43.97 8.48 33.92
CA HIS A 274 42.92 8.51 34.93
C HIS A 274 42.44 9.94 35.19
#